data_AF-A0A6N8GYR4-F1
#
_entry.id   AF-A0A6N8GYR4-F1
#
_cell.length_a   1.000
_cell.length_b   1.000
_cell.length_c   1.000
_cell.angle_alpha   90.00
_cell.angle_beta   90.00
_cell.angle_gamma   90.00
#
_symmetry.space_group_name_H-M   'P 1'
#
loop_
_entity.id
_entity.type
_entity.pdbx_description
1 polymer ?
#
loop_
_entity_poly.entity_id
_entity_poly.type
_entity_poly.pdbx_seq_one_letter_code
_entity_poly.pdbx_strand_id
1 'polypeptide(L)'
;MDQNFSLMAQSRANYYTAGSPVQFVRVELLKGDVTGEVAVCLTFKNVGTEPLTGLVVHFKCKDAAGQVLCEDDFYYEQLNAQPGEVFGSDDAVYVSDTPVSSVEVEQDRAFLNGRGVDLRAYKRVRLQLPRVLPASIARTLQNRTGNAQLTCVPQDNEYGWFCACGAFHPNEENSSVCSECGGDRAQIKATLTNILEDARRAAERQQQEINAVAQQAAPQQPVAPKADPAATAAAAQAAINSQIEDDAGATAAYDPKSFAAHDEEQDEEDERVRRYAPKGRLFADDDDDDEGTQMYDTDELDDDLDDDDDEDYAPRKKRGRYADDDEVSEDDEMAERIIHWAPPITAIVCALIIAVSLVYHFVLA
;
A
#
# COMPACT_ATOMS: atom_id res chain seq x y z
N MET A 1 32.49 -16.45 24.20
CA MET A 1 31.13 -16.98 24.41
C MET A 1 30.35 -16.47 23.22
N ASP A 2 29.81 -17.36 22.39
CA ASP A 2 29.01 -16.92 21.24
C ASP A 2 27.72 -16.31 21.80
N GLN A 3 27.52 -15.03 21.53
CA GLN A 3 26.34 -14.30 21.95
C GLN A 3 25.23 -14.61 20.95
N ASN A 4 24.17 -15.26 21.42
CA ASN A 4 22.98 -15.45 20.61
C ASN A 4 22.17 -14.16 20.58
N PHE A 5 21.56 -13.90 19.43
CA PHE A 5 20.70 -12.76 19.20
C PHE A 5 19.29 -13.23 18.83
N SER A 6 18.28 -12.62 19.43
CA SER A 6 16.87 -12.91 19.17
C SER A 6 16.17 -11.73 18.49
N LEU A 7 15.34 -12.00 17.48
CA LEU A 7 14.63 -10.96 16.73
C LEU A 7 13.61 -10.25 17.64
N MET A 8 13.77 -8.94 17.84
CA MET A 8 12.82 -8.10 18.57
C MET A 8 11.76 -7.50 17.64
N ALA A 9 12.22 -6.92 16.54
CA ALA A 9 11.37 -6.24 15.59
C ALA A 9 12.01 -6.28 14.20
N GLN A 10 11.17 -6.28 13.18
CA GLN A 10 11.59 -6.22 11.78
C GLN A 10 10.66 -5.27 11.05
N SER A 11 11.22 -4.45 10.17
CA SER A 11 10.44 -3.59 9.29
C SER A 11 10.99 -3.67 7.87
N ARG A 12 10.12 -3.95 6.91
CA ARG A 12 10.47 -3.96 5.48
C ARG A 12 10.53 -2.54 4.94
N ALA A 13 11.37 -2.32 3.93
CA ALA A 13 11.40 -1.06 3.21
C ALA A 13 10.03 -0.79 2.58
N ASN A 14 9.57 0.46 2.69
CA ASN A 14 8.33 0.94 2.09
C ASN A 14 8.59 1.74 0.80
N TYR A 15 9.81 1.67 0.26
CA TYR A 15 10.21 2.34 -0.97
C TYR A 15 11.14 1.46 -1.79
N TYR A 16 11.19 1.78 -3.07
CA TYR A 16 12.06 1.23 -4.09
C TYR A 16 12.89 2.36 -4.69
N THR A 17 14.16 2.13 -5.01
CA THR A 17 15.02 3.12 -5.68
C THR A 17 15.13 2.77 -7.16
N ALA A 18 14.34 3.44 -8.01
CA ALA A 18 14.22 3.12 -9.42
C ALA A 18 15.54 3.25 -10.18
N GLY A 19 15.97 2.18 -10.87
CA GLY A 19 17.24 2.11 -11.59
C GLY A 19 18.48 1.88 -10.72
N SER A 20 18.34 1.82 -9.39
CA SER A 20 19.46 1.54 -8.49
C SER A 20 19.88 0.07 -8.62
N PRO A 21 21.19 -0.24 -8.66
CA PRO A 21 21.68 -1.61 -8.62
C PRO A 21 21.50 -2.28 -7.24
N VAL A 22 21.15 -1.51 -6.21
CA VAL A 22 20.96 -1.98 -4.84
C VAL A 22 19.55 -1.64 -4.36
N GLN A 23 18.90 -2.61 -3.74
CA GLN A 23 17.61 -2.42 -3.07
C GLN A 23 17.75 -2.63 -1.56
N PHE A 24 17.27 -1.66 -0.78
CA PHE A 24 17.10 -1.85 0.67
C PHE A 24 15.87 -2.73 0.94
N VAL A 25 16.05 -3.82 1.67
CA VAL A 25 15.00 -4.82 1.87
C VAL A 25 14.28 -4.61 3.20
N ARG A 26 15.05 -4.53 4.29
CA ARG A 26 14.49 -4.45 5.66
C ARG A 26 15.55 -4.05 6.69
N VAL A 27 15.07 -3.60 7.83
CA VAL A 27 15.82 -3.47 9.08
C VAL A 27 15.37 -4.53 10.08
N GLU A 28 16.32 -5.10 10.80
CA GLU A 28 16.10 -6.07 11.87
C GLU A 28 16.74 -5.54 13.15
N LEU A 29 15.94 -5.47 14.22
CA LEU A 29 16.41 -5.16 15.56
C LEU A 29 16.54 -6.48 16.31
N LEU A 30 17.76 -6.81 16.71
CA LEU A 30 18.09 -8.04 17.41
C LEU A 30 18.50 -7.74 18.84
N LYS A 31 18.13 -8.59 19.79
CA LYS A 31 18.56 -8.49 21.19
C LYS A 31 19.56 -9.56 21.53
N GLY A 32 20.69 -9.18 22.11
CA GLY A 32 21.64 -10.11 22.69
C GLY A 32 21.01 -10.83 23.89
N ASP A 33 20.94 -12.16 23.85
CA ASP A 33 20.31 -12.95 24.91
C ASP A 33 21.08 -12.87 26.24
N VAL A 34 22.39 -12.61 26.16
CA VAL A 34 23.30 -12.55 27.33
C VAL A 34 23.51 -11.12 27.81
N THR A 35 23.85 -10.19 26.92
CA THR A 35 24.16 -8.79 27.30
C THR A 35 22.91 -7.93 27.40
N GLY A 36 21.84 -8.29 26.69
CA GLY A 36 20.63 -7.48 26.55
C GLY A 36 20.76 -6.33 25.56
N GLU A 37 21.93 -6.14 24.94
CA GLU A 37 22.19 -5.10 23.93
C GLU A 37 21.29 -5.28 22.70
N VAL A 38 20.93 -4.17 22.09
CA VAL A 38 20.19 -4.13 20.83
C VAL A 38 21.17 -3.93 19.69
N ALA A 39 21.19 -4.88 18.75
CA ALA A 39 21.91 -4.80 17.49
C ALA A 39 20.95 -4.42 16.35
N VAL A 40 21.41 -3.55 15.46
CA VAL A 40 20.69 -3.12 14.26
C VAL A 40 21.34 -3.78 13.05
N CYS A 41 20.60 -4.60 12.33
CA CYS A 41 21.06 -5.20 11.07
C CYS A 41 20.25 -4.63 9.89
N LEU A 42 20.94 -4.30 8.80
CA LEU A 42 20.34 -3.77 7.59
C LEU A 42 20.50 -4.78 6.46
N THR A 43 19.39 -5.19 5.86
CA THR A 43 19.40 -6.15 4.75
C THR A 43 19.24 -5.43 3.42
N PHE A 44 20.13 -5.74 2.49
CA PHE A 44 20.13 -5.22 1.13
C PHE A 44 20.09 -6.36 0.12
N LYS A 45 19.82 -6.02 -1.13
CA LYS A 45 19.81 -6.96 -2.24
C LYS A 45 20.49 -6.36 -3.45
N ASN A 46 21.33 -7.15 -4.10
CA ASN A 46 21.82 -6.83 -5.43
C ASN A 46 20.71 -7.07 -6.45
N VAL A 47 20.19 -6.01 -7.06
CA VAL A 47 19.18 -6.09 -8.13
C VAL A 47 19.76 -5.70 -9.49
N GLY A 48 21.05 -5.35 -9.53
CA GLY A 48 21.78 -5.10 -10.75
C GLY A 48 22.20 -6.38 -11.46
N THR A 49 22.85 -6.20 -12.61
CA THR A 49 23.38 -7.30 -13.44
C THR A 49 24.83 -7.65 -13.14
N GLU A 50 25.53 -6.83 -12.35
CA GLU A 50 26.94 -6.99 -11.99
C GLU A 50 27.08 -7.32 -10.50
N PRO A 51 28.10 -8.10 -10.09
CA PRO A 51 28.38 -8.34 -8.67
C PRO A 51 28.74 -7.04 -7.91
N LEU A 52 28.21 -6.91 -6.70
CA LEU A 52 28.56 -5.80 -5.80
C LEU A 52 29.81 -6.17 -5.00
N THR A 53 30.80 -5.29 -5.05
CA THR A 53 32.07 -5.40 -4.30
C THR A 53 32.09 -4.57 -3.02
N GLY A 54 31.16 -3.62 -2.89
CA GLY A 54 31.00 -2.85 -1.66
C GLY A 54 29.76 -1.96 -1.67
N LEU A 55 29.34 -1.52 -0.49
CA LEU A 55 28.21 -0.62 -0.29
C LEU A 55 28.48 0.31 0.89
N VAL A 56 28.21 1.60 0.71
CA VAL A 56 28.24 2.61 1.76
C VAL A 56 26.82 3.06 2.04
N VAL A 57 26.43 2.98 3.31
CA VAL A 57 25.11 3.42 3.78
C VAL A 57 25.27 4.40 4.92
N HIS A 58 24.47 5.46 4.87
CA HIS A 58 24.31 6.38 5.98
C HIS A 58 23.08 5.93 6.79
N PHE A 59 23.21 5.80 8.11
CA PHE A 59 22.10 5.38 8.95
C PHE A 59 21.96 6.26 10.18
N LYS A 60 20.72 6.34 10.68
CA LYS A 60 20.36 7.13 11.83
C LYS A 60 19.43 6.35 12.73
N CYS A 61 19.90 6.00 13.92
CA CYS A 61 19.13 5.29 14.94
C CYS A 61 18.49 6.28 15.91
N LYS A 62 17.19 6.12 16.17
CA LYS A 62 16.43 6.97 17.08
C LYS A 62 15.78 6.14 18.19
N ASP A 63 15.65 6.76 19.36
CA ASP A 63 14.90 6.19 20.48
C ASP A 63 13.37 6.38 20.33
N ALA A 64 12.61 5.96 21.33
CA ALA A 64 11.15 6.09 21.34
C ALA A 64 10.65 7.55 21.40
N ALA A 65 11.51 8.49 21.83
CA ALA A 65 11.22 9.93 21.84
C ALA A 65 11.61 10.61 20.51
N GLY A 66 12.19 9.86 19.57
CA GLY A 66 12.72 10.38 18.31
C GLY A 66 14.09 11.04 18.44
N GLN A 67 14.74 10.95 19.61
CA GLN A 67 16.09 11.46 19.81
C GLN A 67 17.10 10.56 19.09
N VAL A 68 18.04 11.20 18.40
CA VAL A 68 19.11 10.52 17.68
C VAL A 68 20.10 9.92 18.67
N LEU A 69 20.19 8.59 18.67
CA LEU A 69 21.15 7.84 19.47
C LEU A 69 22.50 7.73 18.75
N CYS A 70 22.45 7.51 17.43
CA CYS A 70 23.62 7.37 16.57
C CYS A 70 23.25 7.80 15.15
N GLU A 71 24.19 8.46 14.48
CA GLU A 71 24.13 8.86 13.08
C GLU A 71 25.53 8.70 12.53
N ASP A 72 25.73 7.72 11.65
CA ASP A 72 27.04 7.33 11.15
C ASP A 72 26.94 6.67 9.76
N ASP A 73 28.10 6.49 9.12
CA ASP A 73 28.24 5.75 7.88
C ASP A 73 28.74 4.32 8.15
N PHE A 74 28.12 3.35 7.51
CA PHE A 74 28.56 1.96 7.54
C PHE A 74 29.06 1.50 6.17
N TYR A 75 30.22 0.84 6.18
CA TYR A 75 30.92 0.37 4.98
C TYR A 75 30.86 -1.15 4.93
N TYR A 76 30.06 -1.68 4.00
CA TYR A 76 30.15 -3.06 3.62
C TYR A 76 31.29 -3.21 2.60
N GLU A 77 32.46 -3.62 3.09
CA GLU A 77 33.66 -3.85 2.28
C GLU A 77 33.79 -5.31 1.87
N GLN A 78 34.55 -5.58 0.80
CA GLN A 78 34.86 -6.93 0.33
C GLN A 78 33.63 -7.82 0.08
N LEU A 79 32.52 -7.18 -0.31
CA LEU A 79 31.31 -7.91 -0.71
C LEU A 79 31.58 -8.71 -1.99
N ASN A 80 30.83 -9.78 -2.17
CA ASN A 80 30.74 -10.51 -3.44
C ASN A 80 29.29 -10.90 -3.72
N ALA A 81 28.37 -9.95 -3.50
CA ALA A 81 26.94 -10.22 -3.65
C ALA A 81 26.59 -10.35 -5.13
N GLN A 82 26.21 -11.56 -5.56
CA GLN A 82 25.79 -11.86 -6.93
C GLN A 82 24.44 -11.19 -7.25
N PRO A 83 24.12 -10.96 -8.54
CA PRO A 83 22.77 -10.55 -8.95
C PRO A 83 21.68 -11.42 -8.31
N GLY A 84 20.72 -10.79 -7.65
CA GLY A 84 19.64 -11.44 -6.90
C GLY A 84 19.98 -11.87 -5.47
N GLU A 85 21.23 -11.75 -5.04
CA GLU A 85 21.68 -12.13 -3.70
C GLU A 85 21.31 -11.08 -2.66
N VAL A 86 20.91 -11.55 -1.48
CA VAL A 86 20.57 -10.75 -0.30
C VAL A 86 21.75 -10.78 0.67
N PHE A 87 22.13 -9.63 1.22
CA PHE A 87 23.30 -9.49 2.10
C PHE A 87 23.06 -8.48 3.24
N GLY A 88 23.97 -8.45 4.22
CA GLY A 88 23.98 -7.50 5.34
C GLY A 88 23.10 -7.88 6.54
N SER A 89 22.29 -8.94 6.45
CA SER A 89 21.45 -9.42 7.57
C SER A 89 22.27 -9.87 8.78
N ASP A 90 23.51 -10.29 8.56
CA ASP A 90 24.38 -10.87 9.59
C ASP A 90 25.37 -9.84 10.18
N ASP A 91 25.41 -8.62 9.62
CA ASP A 91 26.30 -7.55 10.05
C ASP A 91 25.53 -6.49 10.83
N ALA A 92 25.87 -6.33 12.11
CA ALA A 92 25.30 -5.28 12.94
C ALA A 92 25.97 -3.94 12.61
N VAL A 93 25.20 -2.98 12.09
CA VAL A 93 25.69 -1.62 11.79
C VAL A 93 25.80 -0.76 13.05
N TYR A 94 25.04 -1.10 14.08
CA TYR A 94 25.02 -0.41 15.36
C TYR A 94 24.63 -1.36 16.48
N VAL A 95 25.30 -1.25 17.63
CA VAL A 95 24.98 -2.01 18.85
C VAL A 95 24.88 -1.03 20.01
N SER A 96 23.80 -1.12 20.79
CA SER A 96 23.56 -0.20 21.91
C SER A 96 22.85 -0.87 23.08
N ASP A 97 23.20 -0.45 24.30
CA ASP A 97 22.44 -0.76 25.52
C ASP A 97 21.09 -0.02 25.56
N THR A 98 20.95 1.06 24.79
CA THR A 98 19.73 1.86 24.75
C THR A 98 18.75 1.28 23.73
N PRO A 99 17.46 1.14 24.07
CA PRO A 99 16.46 0.65 23.12
C PRO A 99 16.36 1.56 21.89
N VAL A 100 16.62 0.98 20.71
CA VAL A 100 16.38 1.65 19.42
C VAL A 100 14.93 1.43 19.02
N SER A 101 14.24 2.50 18.62
CA SER A 101 12.83 2.44 18.18
C SER A 101 12.67 2.56 16.67
N SER A 102 13.51 3.36 16.00
CA SER A 102 13.45 3.52 14.56
C SER A 102 14.84 3.73 13.97
N VAL A 103 14.97 3.38 12.69
CA VAL A 103 16.21 3.49 11.93
C VAL A 103 15.87 4.10 10.58
N GLU A 104 16.51 5.21 10.25
CA GLU A 104 16.49 5.81 8.92
C GLU A 104 17.75 5.37 8.18
N VAL A 105 17.59 5.00 6.90
CA VAL A 105 18.67 4.44 6.08
C VAL A 105 18.71 5.17 4.76
N GLU A 106 19.88 5.66 4.40
CA GLU A 106 20.16 6.26 3.10
C GLU A 106 21.29 5.51 2.42
N GLN A 107 21.04 5.08 1.19
CA GLN A 107 22.07 4.43 0.38
C GLN A 107 22.93 5.53 -0.27
N ASP A 108 24.23 5.56 0.01
CA ASP A 108 25.13 6.58 -0.51
C ASP A 108 25.81 6.12 -1.80
N ARG A 109 26.59 5.03 -1.72
CA ARG A 109 27.41 4.58 -2.86
C ARG A 109 27.50 3.08 -2.93
N ALA A 110 27.33 2.52 -4.12
CA ALA A 110 27.66 1.12 -4.42
C ALA A 110 28.96 1.03 -5.19
N PHE A 111 29.68 -0.07 -5.02
CA PHE A 111 30.84 -0.42 -5.83
C PHE A 111 30.52 -1.68 -6.64
N LEU A 112 30.57 -1.56 -7.95
CA LEU A 112 30.36 -2.65 -8.91
C LEU A 112 31.69 -2.90 -9.62
N ASN A 113 32.34 -4.04 -9.34
CA ASN A 113 33.65 -4.37 -9.90
C ASN A 113 34.70 -3.23 -9.78
N GLY A 114 34.70 -2.51 -8.65
CA GLY A 114 35.60 -1.36 -8.41
C GLY A 114 35.15 -0.01 -8.98
N ARG A 115 34.03 0.04 -9.74
CA ARG A 115 33.39 1.29 -10.17
C ARG A 115 32.41 1.78 -9.11
N GLY A 116 32.60 3.00 -8.62
CA GLY A 116 31.65 3.66 -7.71
C GLY A 116 30.42 4.20 -8.45
N VAL A 117 29.23 3.86 -7.97
CA VAL A 117 27.94 4.39 -8.43
C VAL A 117 27.29 5.14 -7.29
N ASP A 118 26.94 6.40 -7.53
CA ASP A 118 26.20 7.24 -6.58
C ASP A 118 24.74 6.78 -6.51
N LEU A 119 24.33 6.32 -5.34
CA LEU A 119 22.97 5.83 -5.09
C LEU A 119 21.99 6.94 -4.71
N ARG A 120 22.50 8.12 -4.28
CA ARG A 120 21.66 9.26 -3.90
C ARG A 120 20.96 9.89 -5.09
N ALA A 121 21.51 9.70 -6.29
CA ALA A 121 20.94 10.20 -7.54
C ALA A 121 19.65 9.45 -7.95
N TYR A 122 19.39 8.25 -7.42
CA TYR A 122 18.20 7.48 -7.80
C TYR A 122 16.95 7.93 -7.04
N LYS A 123 15.86 8.07 -7.79
CA LYS A 123 14.56 8.47 -7.23
C LYS A 123 13.99 7.37 -6.34
N ARG A 124 13.66 7.72 -5.10
CA ARG A 124 12.87 6.86 -4.20
C ARG A 124 11.40 6.90 -4.61
N VAL A 125 10.83 5.74 -4.87
CA VAL A 125 9.43 5.52 -5.22
C VAL A 125 8.77 4.77 -4.09
N ARG A 126 7.67 5.31 -3.56
CA ARG A 126 6.94 4.66 -2.47
C ARG A 126 6.26 3.38 -2.98
N LEU A 127 6.48 2.29 -2.25
CA LEU A 127 5.84 1.02 -2.51
C LEU A 127 4.51 0.93 -1.74
N GLN A 128 3.48 0.43 -2.41
CA GLN A 128 2.23 0.08 -1.76
C GLN A 128 2.41 -1.24 -1.02
N LEU A 129 2.03 -1.29 0.26
CA LEU A 129 2.16 -2.52 1.04
C LEU A 129 1.30 -3.64 0.41
N PRO A 130 1.83 -4.87 0.31
CA PRO A 130 1.08 -5.98 -0.25
C PRO A 130 -0.11 -6.32 0.65
N ARG A 131 -1.24 -6.66 0.02
CA ARG A 131 -2.46 -7.05 0.76
C ARG A 131 -2.27 -8.41 1.42
N VAL A 132 -2.67 -8.52 2.68
CA VAL A 132 -2.60 -9.77 3.45
C VAL A 132 -3.73 -10.71 3.04
N LEU A 133 -3.43 -12.01 2.92
CA LEU A 133 -4.43 -13.06 2.66
C LEU A 133 -5.24 -13.38 3.91
N PRO A 134 -6.54 -13.71 3.78
CA PRO A 134 -7.30 -14.30 4.88
C PRO A 134 -6.63 -15.56 5.42
N ALA A 135 -6.63 -15.73 6.75
CA ALA A 135 -5.85 -16.77 7.42
C ALA A 135 -6.14 -18.21 6.97
N SER A 136 -7.37 -18.50 6.53
CA SER A 136 -7.77 -19.80 5.98
C SER A 136 -7.16 -20.07 4.60
N ILE A 137 -7.14 -19.04 3.74
CA ILE A 137 -6.57 -19.10 2.40
C ILE A 137 -5.05 -19.18 2.48
N ALA A 138 -4.43 -18.35 3.33
CA ALA A 138 -2.99 -18.39 3.59
C ALA A 138 -2.55 -19.80 4.06
N ARG A 139 -3.23 -20.38 5.06
CA ARG A 139 -2.95 -21.75 5.51
C ARG A 139 -3.08 -22.80 4.40
N THR A 140 -4.10 -22.69 3.56
CA THR A 140 -4.29 -23.62 2.43
C THR A 140 -3.17 -23.48 1.40
N LEU A 141 -2.76 -22.25 1.09
CA LEU A 141 -1.65 -21.96 0.19
C LEU A 141 -0.32 -22.49 0.73
N GLN A 142 -0.04 -22.23 2.01
CA GLN A 142 1.16 -22.73 2.70
C GLN A 142 1.23 -24.26 2.65
N ASN A 143 0.11 -24.95 2.91
CA ASN A 143 0.05 -26.41 2.87
C ASN A 143 0.24 -26.97 1.45
N ARG A 144 -0.37 -26.35 0.42
CA ARG A 144 -0.25 -26.83 -0.98
C ARG A 144 1.13 -26.58 -1.58
N THR A 145 1.81 -25.52 -1.16
CA THR A 145 3.13 -25.12 -1.66
C THR A 145 4.28 -25.65 -0.81
N GLY A 146 4.02 -26.07 0.43
CA GLY A 146 5.07 -26.41 1.39
C GLY A 146 5.84 -25.20 1.93
N ASN A 147 5.32 -23.98 1.74
CA ASN A 147 6.02 -22.75 2.12
C ASN A 147 5.21 -21.99 3.18
N ALA A 148 5.69 -22.00 4.42
CA ALA A 148 5.02 -21.38 5.57
C ALA A 148 5.03 -19.85 5.55
N GLN A 149 5.88 -19.22 4.73
CA GLN A 149 6.02 -17.76 4.70
C GLN A 149 4.94 -17.08 3.85
N LEU A 150 4.11 -17.82 3.11
CA LEU A 150 3.13 -17.25 2.19
C LEU A 150 1.91 -16.71 2.94
N THR A 151 1.83 -15.39 3.09
CA THR A 151 0.79 -14.69 3.86
C THR A 151 0.12 -13.55 3.10
N CYS A 152 0.65 -13.16 1.95
CA CYS A 152 0.23 -12.00 1.17
C CYS A 152 -0.30 -12.41 -0.20
N VAL A 153 -1.15 -11.57 -0.78
CA VAL A 153 -1.62 -11.71 -2.16
C VAL A 153 -0.45 -11.33 -3.08
N PRO A 154 0.01 -12.21 -3.98
CA PRO A 154 1.02 -11.86 -4.98
C PRO A 154 0.43 -10.82 -5.95
N GLN A 155 1.19 -9.76 -6.23
CA GLN A 155 0.73 -8.61 -7.03
C GLN A 155 1.82 -8.19 -8.01
N ASP A 156 1.42 -7.65 -9.15
CA ASP A 156 2.32 -7.05 -10.13
C ASP A 156 2.02 -5.57 -10.21
N ASN A 157 3.09 -4.77 -10.23
CA ASN A 157 3.04 -3.32 -10.32
C ASN A 157 3.93 -2.88 -11.50
N GLU A 158 3.90 -1.59 -11.84
CA GLU A 158 4.74 -1.01 -12.89
C GLU A 158 6.24 -1.24 -12.65
N TYR A 159 6.68 -1.20 -11.40
CA TYR A 159 8.09 -1.27 -11.02
C TYR A 159 8.60 -2.69 -10.70
N GLY A 160 7.73 -3.70 -10.66
CA GLY A 160 8.10 -5.02 -10.18
C GLY A 160 6.91 -5.86 -9.70
N TRP A 161 7.19 -6.88 -8.90
CA TRP A 161 6.17 -7.75 -8.35
C TRP A 161 6.39 -8.04 -6.87
N PHE A 162 5.29 -8.25 -6.15
CA PHE A 162 5.28 -8.72 -4.77
C PHE A 162 5.06 -10.23 -4.72
N CYS A 163 5.94 -10.93 -4.02
CA CYS A 163 5.74 -12.34 -3.69
C CYS A 163 4.69 -12.50 -2.60
N ALA A 164 4.08 -13.68 -2.53
CA ALA A 164 3.15 -14.04 -1.47
C ALA A 164 3.81 -14.08 -0.07
N CYS A 165 5.15 -14.07 0.05
CA CYS A 165 5.85 -13.86 1.32
C CYS A 165 5.98 -12.37 1.72
N GLY A 166 5.55 -11.44 0.87
CA GLY A 166 5.66 -9.99 1.08
C GLY A 166 6.97 -9.36 0.58
N ALA A 167 7.89 -10.15 0.01
CA ALA A 167 9.10 -9.64 -0.63
C ALA A 167 8.75 -8.89 -1.93
N PHE A 168 9.41 -7.75 -2.17
CA PHE A 168 9.32 -7.00 -3.41
C PHE A 168 10.50 -7.33 -4.33
N HIS A 169 10.20 -7.56 -5.60
CA HIS A 169 11.16 -7.88 -6.65
C HIS A 169 11.04 -6.83 -7.76
N PRO A 170 12.00 -5.90 -7.88
CA PRO A 170 12.03 -4.93 -8.96
C PRO A 170 12.14 -5.59 -10.34
N ASN A 171 11.71 -4.90 -11.39
CA ASN A 171 11.83 -5.40 -12.77
C ASN A 171 13.30 -5.60 -13.19
N GLU A 172 14.19 -4.77 -12.66
CA GLU A 172 15.64 -4.78 -12.89
C GLU A 172 16.28 -6.10 -12.46
N GLU A 173 15.72 -6.76 -11.44
CA GLU A 173 16.16 -8.08 -10.99
C GLU A 173 15.87 -9.18 -12.03
N ASN A 174 14.86 -8.98 -12.88
CA ASN A 174 14.39 -9.94 -13.90
C ASN A 174 14.25 -11.38 -13.38
N SER A 175 13.73 -11.54 -12.15
CA SER A 175 13.55 -12.85 -11.52
C SER A 175 12.10 -13.33 -11.55
N SER A 176 11.91 -14.62 -11.84
CA SER A 176 10.63 -15.33 -11.66
C SER A 176 10.52 -16.06 -10.32
N VAL A 177 11.63 -16.18 -9.57
CA VAL A 177 11.70 -16.91 -8.30
C VAL A 177 12.01 -15.94 -7.17
N CYS A 178 11.25 -16.04 -6.08
CA CYS A 178 11.48 -15.20 -4.91
C CYS A 178 12.79 -15.56 -4.21
N SER A 179 13.72 -14.62 -4.11
CA SER A 179 14.99 -14.78 -3.38
C SER A 179 14.84 -15.01 -1.87
N GLU A 180 13.70 -14.61 -1.26
CA GLU A 180 13.50 -14.77 0.18
C GLU A 180 12.84 -16.11 0.55
N CYS A 181 11.82 -16.53 -0.20
CA CYS A 181 11.04 -17.73 0.12
C CYS A 181 11.27 -18.90 -0.85
N GLY A 182 12.05 -18.71 -1.92
CA GLY A 182 12.32 -19.70 -2.96
C GLY A 182 11.12 -20.04 -3.86
N GLY A 183 10.00 -19.34 -3.69
CA GLY A 183 8.77 -19.62 -4.42
C GLY A 183 8.76 -19.08 -5.84
N ASP A 184 8.32 -19.90 -6.80
CA ASP A 184 8.11 -19.46 -8.18
C ASP A 184 6.83 -18.61 -8.31
N ARG A 185 6.97 -17.44 -8.96
CA ARG A 185 5.91 -16.43 -9.13
C ARG A 185 4.70 -17.00 -9.86
N ALA A 186 4.90 -17.74 -10.94
CA ALA A 186 3.81 -18.27 -11.74
C ALA A 186 3.10 -19.41 -11.02
N GLN A 187 3.86 -20.31 -10.40
CA GLN A 187 3.34 -21.45 -9.66
C GLN A 187 2.52 -21.01 -8.43
N ILE A 188 3.02 -20.05 -7.64
CA ILE A 188 2.31 -19.53 -6.47
C ILE A 188 1.00 -18.86 -6.90
N LYS A 189 1.03 -18.04 -7.96
CA LYS A 189 -0.18 -17.40 -8.50
C LYS A 189 -1.21 -18.42 -8.96
N ALA A 190 -0.79 -19.41 -9.76
CA ALA A 190 -1.67 -20.47 -10.23
C ALA A 190 -2.29 -21.25 -9.06
N THR A 191 -1.50 -21.58 -8.05
CA THR A 191 -1.97 -22.29 -6.84
C THR A 191 -3.00 -21.46 -6.08
N LEU A 192 -2.75 -20.17 -5.89
CA LEU A 192 -3.68 -19.27 -5.22
C LEU A 192 -4.99 -19.10 -6.00
N THR A 193 -4.92 -18.91 -7.32
CA THR A 193 -6.12 -18.83 -8.17
C THR A 193 -7.00 -20.08 -8.01
N ASN A 194 -6.39 -21.27 -8.03
CA ASN A 194 -7.12 -22.52 -7.80
C ASN A 194 -7.78 -22.57 -6.41
N ILE A 195 -7.09 -22.10 -5.35
CA ILE A 195 -7.67 -22.04 -3.99
C ILE A 195 -8.87 -21.08 -3.94
N LEU A 196 -8.76 -19.92 -4.59
CA LEU A 196 -9.84 -18.93 -4.63
C LEU A 196 -11.04 -19.43 -5.42
N GLU A 197 -10.82 -20.15 -6.53
CA GLU A 197 -11.88 -20.80 -7.29
C GLU A 197 -12.56 -21.91 -6.49
N ASP A 198 -11.79 -22.75 -5.79
CA ASP A 198 -12.33 -23.79 -4.90
C ASP A 198 -13.22 -23.17 -3.81
N ALA A 199 -12.77 -22.08 -3.19
CA ALA A 199 -13.52 -21.36 -2.17
C ALA A 199 -14.82 -20.75 -2.73
N ARG A 200 -14.76 -20.17 -3.94
CA ARG A 200 -15.95 -19.65 -4.63
C ARG A 200 -16.98 -20.74 -4.91
N ARG A 201 -16.55 -21.87 -5.46
CA ARG A 201 -17.43 -23.02 -5.75
C ARG A 201 -18.04 -23.61 -4.48
N ALA A 202 -17.28 -23.65 -3.39
CA ALA A 202 -17.79 -24.10 -2.09
C ALA A 202 -18.87 -23.16 -1.54
N ALA A 203 -18.67 -21.84 -1.62
CA ALA A 203 -19.66 -20.85 -1.22
C ALA A 203 -20.94 -20.91 -2.07
N GLU A 204 -20.81 -21.09 -3.38
CA GLU A 204 -21.95 -21.26 -4.29
C GLU A 204 -22.79 -22.51 -3.94
N ARG A 205 -22.14 -23.63 -3.60
CA ARG A 205 -22.84 -24.85 -3.14
C ARG A 205 -23.55 -24.63 -1.81
N GLN A 206 -22.89 -24.01 -0.84
CA GLN A 206 -23.51 -23.69 0.44
C GLN A 206 -24.73 -22.77 0.28
N GLN A 207 -24.64 -21.77 -0.61
CA GLN A 207 -25.77 -20.89 -0.90
C GLN A 207 -26.93 -21.65 -1.57
N GLN A 208 -26.63 -22.58 -2.49
CA GLN A 208 -27.66 -23.43 -3.10
C GLN A 208 -28.35 -24.32 -2.06
N GLU A 209 -27.59 -24.91 -1.13
CA GLU A 209 -28.15 -25.71 -0.02
C GLU A 209 -29.04 -24.86 0.90
N ILE A 210 -28.60 -23.65 1.28
CA ILE A 210 -29.41 -22.72 2.08
C ILE A 210 -30.69 -22.34 1.34
N ASN A 211 -30.60 -22.00 0.05
CA ASN A 211 -31.76 -21.65 -0.76
C ASN A 211 -32.74 -22.83 -0.91
N ALA A 212 -32.24 -24.05 -1.06
CA ALA A 212 -33.07 -25.26 -1.14
C ALA A 212 -33.82 -25.53 0.19
N VAL A 213 -33.15 -25.36 1.33
CA VAL A 213 -33.79 -25.46 2.66
C VAL A 213 -34.82 -24.36 2.86
N ALA A 214 -34.53 -23.12 2.46
CA ALA A 214 -35.48 -22.01 2.53
C ALA A 214 -36.73 -22.25 1.67
N GLN A 215 -36.58 -22.85 0.47
CA GLN A 215 -37.72 -23.23 -0.37
C GLN A 215 -38.54 -24.39 0.22
N GLN A 216 -37.92 -25.31 0.96
CA GLN A 216 -38.61 -26.40 1.67
C GLN A 216 -39.31 -25.92 2.96
N ALA A 217 -38.78 -24.87 3.60
CA ALA A 217 -39.35 -24.26 4.80
C ALA A 217 -40.42 -23.18 4.51
N ALA A 218 -40.65 -22.84 3.24
CA ALA A 218 -41.76 -22.00 2.85
C ALA A 218 -43.09 -22.72 3.18
N PRO A 219 -43.96 -22.17 4.04
CA PRO A 219 -45.21 -22.83 4.36
C PRO A 219 -46.04 -22.98 3.08
N GLN A 220 -46.32 -24.22 2.70
CA GLN A 220 -47.43 -24.53 1.80
C GLN A 220 -48.69 -24.07 2.52
N GLN A 221 -49.15 -22.84 2.28
CA GLN A 221 -50.50 -22.46 2.66
C GLN A 221 -51.46 -23.38 1.89
N PRO A 222 -52.23 -24.25 2.56
CA PRO A 222 -53.36 -24.89 1.92
C PRO A 222 -54.55 -23.93 2.10
N VAL A 223 -55.04 -23.32 1.02
CA VAL A 223 -56.36 -22.68 1.10
C VAL A 223 -57.24 -23.13 -0.06
N ALA A 224 -58.08 -24.10 0.31
CA ALA A 224 -59.45 -24.43 -0.08
C ALA A 224 -60.21 -23.46 -1.03
N PRO A 225 -61.25 -23.97 -1.73
CA PRO A 225 -61.80 -23.38 -2.96
C PRO A 225 -62.55 -22.05 -2.73
N LYS A 226 -62.46 -21.18 -3.74
CA LYS A 226 -63.21 -19.91 -3.97
C LYS A 226 -64.39 -19.68 -3.01
N ALA A 227 -64.19 -18.82 -2.01
CA ALA A 227 -65.27 -18.12 -1.32
C ALA A 227 -65.43 -16.72 -1.93
N ASP A 228 -66.68 -16.33 -2.16
CA ASP A 228 -67.10 -15.12 -2.86
C ASP A 228 -66.50 -13.82 -2.28
N PRO A 229 -65.88 -12.96 -3.10
CA PRO A 229 -65.23 -11.71 -2.66
C PRO A 229 -66.21 -10.61 -2.20
N ALA A 230 -67.52 -10.83 -2.30
CA ALA A 230 -68.54 -9.84 -1.97
C ALA A 230 -68.89 -9.78 -0.46
N ALA A 231 -68.68 -10.85 0.30
CA ALA A 231 -69.05 -10.88 1.72
C ALA A 231 -67.99 -10.23 2.63
N THR A 232 -66.72 -10.28 2.23
CA THR A 232 -65.59 -9.76 3.01
C THR A 232 -65.43 -8.24 2.90
N ALA A 233 -65.91 -7.63 1.81
CA ALA A 233 -65.90 -6.18 1.62
C ALA A 233 -66.91 -5.45 2.53
N ALA A 234 -68.09 -6.03 2.75
CA ALA A 234 -69.13 -5.42 3.57
C ALA A 234 -68.76 -5.36 5.07
N ALA A 235 -67.99 -6.33 5.58
CA ALA A 235 -67.51 -6.33 6.95
C ALA A 235 -66.36 -5.34 7.18
N ALA A 236 -65.51 -5.13 6.16
CA ALA A 236 -64.40 -4.18 6.22
C ALA A 236 -64.86 -2.71 6.13
N GLN A 237 -65.89 -2.42 5.31
CA GLN A 237 -66.46 -1.07 5.23
C GLN A 237 -67.15 -0.62 6.54
N ALA A 238 -67.74 -1.56 7.29
CA ALA A 238 -68.40 -1.24 8.56
C ALA A 238 -67.41 -0.88 9.68
N ALA A 239 -66.19 -1.42 9.65
CA ALA A 239 -65.14 -1.10 10.62
C ALA A 239 -64.43 0.24 10.35
N ILE A 240 -64.40 0.69 9.09
CA ILE A 240 -63.81 1.97 8.68
C ILE A 240 -64.72 3.15 9.08
N ASN A 241 -66.04 2.98 8.99
CA ASN A 241 -66.99 4.04 9.36
C ASN A 241 -67.06 4.30 10.87
N SER A 242 -66.63 3.36 11.73
CA SER A 242 -66.62 3.53 13.18
C SER A 242 -65.34 4.20 13.73
N GLN A 243 -64.36 4.52 12.88
CA GLN A 243 -63.07 5.10 13.30
C GLN A 243 -62.87 6.57 12.87
N ILE A 244 -63.90 7.25 12.35
CA ILE A 244 -63.80 8.63 11.83
C ILE A 244 -64.26 9.70 12.84
N GLU A 245 -64.90 9.31 13.94
CA GLU A 245 -65.18 10.21 15.06
C GLU A 245 -64.28 9.82 16.24
N ASP A 246 -63.04 10.30 16.23
CA ASP A 246 -62.27 10.73 17.42
C ASP A 246 -60.76 10.91 17.08
N ASP A 247 -60.29 12.15 17.25
CA ASP A 247 -58.89 12.65 17.32
C ASP A 247 -57.93 12.35 16.16
N ALA A 248 -57.57 13.29 15.28
CA ALA A 248 -56.92 14.60 15.51
C ALA A 248 -55.59 14.54 16.28
N GLY A 249 -54.50 14.19 15.59
CA GLY A 249 -53.14 14.50 16.06
C GLY A 249 -52.00 13.75 15.36
N ALA A 250 -51.14 14.51 14.67
CA ALA A 250 -49.80 14.16 14.17
C ALA A 250 -49.68 13.36 12.84
N THR A 251 -49.68 14.10 11.73
CA THR A 251 -49.09 13.76 10.43
C THR A 251 -47.56 14.01 10.49
N ALA A 252 -46.64 13.39 9.72
CA ALA A 252 -46.72 13.03 8.31
C ALA A 252 -45.83 11.81 7.95
N ALA A 253 -46.35 11.01 7.02
CA ALA A 253 -45.68 9.92 6.35
C ALA A 253 -44.84 10.42 5.16
N TYR A 254 -43.80 9.63 4.87
CA TYR A 254 -42.86 9.70 3.75
C TYR A 254 -43.56 9.60 2.37
N ASP A 255 -43.27 10.54 1.47
CA ASP A 255 -43.73 10.58 0.06
C ASP A 255 -42.52 10.45 -0.89
N PRO A 256 -42.43 9.42 -1.75
CA PRO A 256 -41.27 9.17 -2.61
C PRO A 256 -41.32 9.86 -3.99
N LYS A 257 -41.96 11.04 -4.13
CA LYS A 257 -42.05 11.73 -5.45
C LYS A 257 -41.81 13.25 -5.50
N SER A 258 -41.11 13.84 -4.52
CA SER A 258 -40.86 15.29 -4.50
C SER A 258 -39.45 15.76 -4.87
N PHE A 259 -38.54 14.91 -5.36
CA PHE A 259 -37.23 15.36 -5.87
C PHE A 259 -37.10 15.13 -7.38
N ALA A 260 -37.83 15.94 -8.13
CA ALA A 260 -37.62 16.14 -9.56
C ALA A 260 -37.89 17.61 -9.89
N ALA A 261 -36.97 18.49 -9.48
CA ALA A 261 -36.76 19.81 -10.06
C ALA A 261 -35.46 20.44 -9.50
N HIS A 262 -34.59 20.90 -10.42
CA HIS A 262 -33.35 21.66 -10.23
C HIS A 262 -32.12 20.83 -9.75
N ASP A 263 -30.96 20.79 -10.43
CA ASP A 263 -30.26 21.86 -11.15
C ASP A 263 -29.58 21.43 -12.46
N GLU A 264 -29.52 22.38 -13.41
CA GLU A 264 -28.98 22.32 -14.77
C GLU A 264 -27.42 22.32 -14.85
N GLU A 265 -26.71 21.93 -13.78
CA GLU A 265 -25.23 21.91 -13.76
C GLU A 265 -24.62 20.50 -13.93
N GLN A 266 -25.45 19.45 -13.92
CA GLN A 266 -24.95 18.06 -14.04
C GLN A 266 -24.77 17.60 -15.49
N ASP A 267 -25.36 18.31 -16.46
CA ASP A 267 -25.34 17.94 -17.87
C ASP A 267 -24.00 18.29 -18.57
N GLU A 268 -23.25 19.28 -18.06
CA GLU A 268 -21.95 19.67 -18.63
C GLU A 268 -20.78 18.78 -18.16
N GLU A 269 -20.87 18.17 -16.97
CA GLU A 269 -19.89 17.18 -16.48
C GLU A 269 -20.03 15.84 -17.21
N ASP A 270 -21.26 15.36 -17.38
CA ASP A 270 -21.54 14.07 -18.02
C ASP A 270 -21.25 14.08 -19.53
N GLU A 271 -21.33 15.24 -20.19
CA GLU A 271 -20.91 15.43 -21.59
C GLU A 271 -19.37 15.55 -21.75
N ARG A 272 -18.64 15.95 -20.71
CA ARG A 272 -17.17 15.95 -20.69
C ARG A 272 -16.61 14.54 -20.54
N VAL A 273 -17.21 13.72 -19.67
CA VAL A 273 -16.79 12.34 -19.40
C VAL A 273 -17.04 11.42 -20.61
N ARG A 274 -18.09 11.69 -21.39
CA ARG A 274 -18.36 10.95 -22.65
C ARG A 274 -17.39 11.27 -23.80
N ARG A 275 -16.62 12.35 -23.72
CA ARG A 275 -15.64 12.75 -24.76
C ARG A 275 -14.30 12.02 -24.68
N TYR A 276 -13.99 11.38 -23.54
CA TYR A 276 -12.72 10.68 -23.31
C TYR A 276 -12.84 9.16 -23.15
N ALA A 277 -14.01 8.57 -23.35
CA ALA A 277 -14.16 7.13 -23.42
C ALA A 277 -13.79 6.63 -24.83
N PRO A 278 -12.68 5.88 -25.03
CA PRO A 278 -12.39 5.31 -26.33
C PRO A 278 -13.40 4.19 -26.61
N LYS A 279 -14.31 4.45 -27.55
CA LYS A 279 -15.14 3.41 -28.17
C LYS A 279 -14.21 2.47 -28.94
N GLY A 280 -14.18 1.21 -28.55
CA GLY A 280 -13.21 0.25 -29.04
C GLY A 280 -13.25 0.01 -30.55
N ARG A 281 -12.05 -0.25 -31.10
CA ARG A 281 -11.77 -1.31 -32.07
C ARG A 281 -10.37 -1.83 -31.80
N LEU A 282 -10.32 -3.09 -31.33
CA LEU A 282 -9.14 -3.94 -31.37
C LEU A 282 -8.94 -4.37 -32.83
N PHE A 283 -7.68 -4.32 -33.29
CA PHE A 283 -7.14 -4.79 -34.58
C PHE A 283 -7.40 -3.92 -35.82
N ALA A 284 -6.36 -3.18 -36.20
CA ALA A 284 -5.90 -3.03 -37.58
C ALA A 284 -4.44 -2.54 -37.55
N ASP A 285 -3.57 -3.31 -38.20
CA ASP A 285 -2.21 -2.94 -38.58
C ASP A 285 -2.24 -1.73 -39.52
N ASP A 286 -1.24 -0.86 -39.48
CA ASP A 286 -0.59 -0.26 -40.65
C ASP A 286 0.66 0.53 -40.22
N ASP A 287 1.74 0.27 -40.94
CA ASP A 287 3.01 0.99 -40.97
C ASP A 287 2.80 2.47 -41.32
N ASP A 288 3.65 3.38 -40.80
CA ASP A 288 4.24 4.47 -41.60
C ASP A 288 5.29 5.27 -40.79
N ASP A 289 6.41 5.49 -41.48
CA ASP A 289 7.59 6.24 -41.09
C ASP A 289 7.40 7.78 -41.17
N ASP A 290 8.27 8.47 -40.43
CA ASP A 290 8.94 9.75 -40.72
C ASP A 290 8.40 11.15 -40.34
N GLU A 291 9.39 11.91 -39.83
CA GLU A 291 9.66 13.35 -39.86
C GLU A 291 8.97 14.36 -38.89
N GLY A 292 9.78 14.84 -37.93
CA GLY A 292 10.36 16.19 -38.02
C GLY A 292 9.82 17.28 -37.09
N THR A 293 10.61 17.70 -36.09
CA THR A 293 10.70 19.11 -35.67
C THR A 293 12.10 19.41 -35.08
N GLN A 294 12.82 20.30 -35.76
CA GLN A 294 14.18 20.79 -35.48
C GLN A 294 14.22 22.03 -34.56
N MET A 295 15.47 22.44 -34.25
CA MET A 295 16.05 23.76 -33.89
C MET A 295 16.52 23.81 -32.41
N TYR A 296 17.81 23.96 -32.09
CA TYR A 296 18.80 24.91 -32.61
C TYR A 296 20.24 24.36 -32.70
N ASP A 297 20.93 24.73 -33.77
CA ASP A 297 22.39 24.79 -33.88
C ASP A 297 22.89 26.18 -33.45
N THR A 298 24.04 26.24 -32.78
CA THR A 298 24.90 27.42 -32.74
C THR A 298 26.34 26.93 -32.68
N ASP A 299 26.99 26.96 -33.84
CA ASP A 299 28.40 26.64 -34.03
C ASP A 299 29.32 27.78 -33.51
N GLU A 300 30.58 27.38 -33.31
CA GLU A 300 31.81 28.20 -33.36
C GLU A 300 32.08 29.20 -32.22
N LEU A 301 33.00 28.78 -31.32
CA LEU A 301 34.15 29.60 -30.91
C LEU A 301 35.29 28.66 -30.49
N ASP A 302 36.22 28.44 -31.42
CA ASP A 302 37.58 27.99 -31.13
C ASP A 302 38.31 29.09 -30.35
N ASP A 303 39.07 28.70 -29.32
CA ASP A 303 40.27 29.41 -28.88
C ASP A 303 41.15 28.39 -28.10
N ASP A 304 42.17 27.88 -28.80
CA ASP A 304 43.30 27.15 -28.23
C ASP A 304 44.18 28.09 -27.40
N LEU A 305 44.53 27.74 -26.14
CA LEU A 305 45.82 28.10 -25.52
C LEU A 305 46.15 27.12 -24.38
N ASP A 306 47.23 26.35 -24.58
CA ASP A 306 48.02 25.66 -23.56
C ASP A 306 48.90 26.62 -22.74
N ASP A 307 49.47 26.09 -21.65
CA ASP A 307 50.62 26.51 -20.83
C ASP A 307 50.45 27.45 -19.61
N ASP A 308 50.67 26.81 -18.44
CA ASP A 308 51.58 27.13 -17.33
C ASP A 308 51.44 28.40 -16.43
N ASP A 309 51.65 28.08 -15.14
CA ASP A 309 52.19 28.85 -14.00
C ASP A 309 51.35 29.86 -13.18
N ASP A 310 51.21 29.45 -11.91
CA ASP A 310 51.48 30.17 -10.65
C ASP A 310 50.68 31.42 -10.18
N GLU A 311 50.13 31.22 -8.97
CA GLU A 311 49.98 32.15 -7.85
C GLU A 311 49.34 33.53 -8.08
N ASP A 312 48.07 33.70 -7.67
CA ASP A 312 47.75 34.83 -6.79
C ASP A 312 46.50 34.61 -5.90
N TYR A 313 46.67 34.96 -4.63
CA TYR A 313 45.74 34.76 -3.53
C TYR A 313 44.78 35.97 -3.42
N ALA A 314 43.49 35.81 -3.68
CA ALA A 314 42.47 36.79 -3.25
C ALA A 314 41.07 36.15 -3.05
N PRO A 315 40.25 36.66 -2.11
CA PRO A 315 39.38 35.84 -1.28
C PRO A 315 38.02 35.53 -1.93
N ARG A 316 37.61 34.25 -1.87
CA ARG A 316 36.25 33.83 -2.23
C ARG A 316 35.25 34.52 -1.31
N LYS A 317 34.38 35.32 -1.93
CA LYS A 317 33.25 36.00 -1.29
C LYS A 317 32.35 34.98 -0.57
N LYS A 318 32.08 35.24 0.71
CA LYS A 318 30.96 34.71 1.49
C LYS A 318 29.66 34.84 0.67
N ARG A 319 28.97 33.73 0.40
CA ARG A 319 27.51 33.67 0.20
C ARG A 319 26.93 33.20 1.56
N GLY A 320 26.41 34.11 2.40
CA GLY A 320 24.97 34.39 2.58
C GLY A 320 24.24 33.12 3.02
N ARG A 321 23.99 32.79 4.30
CA ARG A 321 23.25 33.45 5.41
C ARG A 321 21.79 33.81 5.04
N TYR A 322 20.90 32.88 5.43
CA TYR A 322 19.44 32.92 5.64
C TYR A 322 18.56 33.67 4.62
N ALA A 323 17.75 32.90 3.89
CA ALA A 323 16.37 33.27 3.59
C ALA A 323 15.49 32.25 4.33
N ASP A 324 14.83 32.71 5.39
CA ASP A 324 13.63 32.10 5.91
C ASP A 324 12.55 32.31 4.83
N ASP A 325 12.14 31.24 4.15
CA ASP A 325 10.91 31.26 3.37
C ASP A 325 9.79 30.78 4.29
N ASP A 326 9.23 31.73 5.04
CA ASP A 326 7.91 31.62 5.65
C ASP A 326 6.84 31.73 4.54
N GLU A 327 6.75 30.74 3.65
CA GLU A 327 5.52 30.53 2.86
C GLU A 327 4.68 29.47 3.57
N VAL A 328 3.94 29.93 4.59
CA VAL A 328 2.80 29.19 5.14
C VAL A 328 1.78 29.08 4.01
N SER A 329 1.66 27.89 3.45
CA SER A 329 0.66 27.58 2.44
C SER A 329 -0.73 27.58 3.08
N GLU A 330 -1.75 28.09 2.37
CA GLU A 330 -3.14 28.14 2.85
C GLU A 330 -3.74 26.74 3.15
N ASP A 331 -3.01 25.67 2.80
CA ASP A 331 -3.35 24.28 3.11
C ASP A 331 -2.99 23.86 4.55
N ASP A 332 -2.04 24.54 5.20
CA ASP A 332 -1.57 24.21 6.56
C ASP A 332 -2.61 24.61 7.63
N GLU A 333 -3.36 25.69 7.41
CA GLU A 333 -4.45 26.10 8.33
C GLU A 333 -5.64 25.12 8.30
N MET A 334 -5.88 24.47 7.16
CA MET A 334 -6.92 23.45 7.03
C MET A 334 -6.49 22.14 7.71
N ALA A 335 -5.21 21.78 7.62
CA ALA A 335 -4.64 20.63 8.32
C ALA A 335 -4.69 20.79 9.85
N GLU A 336 -4.33 21.97 10.39
CA GLU A 336 -4.46 22.24 11.84
C GLU A 336 -5.90 22.17 12.33
N ARG A 337 -6.87 22.66 11.53
CA ARG A 337 -8.29 22.59 11.88
C ARG A 337 -8.83 21.15 11.84
N ILE A 338 -8.34 20.30 10.94
CA ILE A 338 -8.71 18.88 10.86
C ILE A 338 -8.12 18.09 12.04
N ILE A 339 -6.88 18.38 12.43
CA ILE A 339 -6.20 17.70 13.56
C ILE A 339 -6.88 17.99 14.89
N HIS A 340 -7.41 19.19 15.10
CA HIS A 340 -8.12 19.53 16.34
C HIS A 340 -9.56 18.96 16.44
N TRP A 341 -10.23 18.68 15.31
CA TRP A 341 -11.61 18.17 15.32
C TRP A 341 -11.75 16.65 15.19
N ALA A 342 -10.69 15.92 14.78
CA ALA A 342 -10.72 14.46 14.72
C ALA A 342 -10.92 13.76 16.09
N PRO A 343 -10.29 14.20 17.20
CA PRO A 343 -10.52 13.59 18.52
C PRO A 343 -11.96 13.75 19.08
N PRO A 344 -12.63 14.93 19.03
CA PRO A 344 -13.99 15.05 19.54
C PRO A 344 -15.05 14.35 18.66
N ILE A 345 -14.88 14.34 17.35
CA ILE A 345 -15.83 13.67 16.43
C ILE A 345 -15.80 12.16 16.63
N THR A 346 -14.61 11.57 16.77
CA THR A 346 -14.47 10.13 17.05
C THR A 346 -15.07 9.74 18.39
N ALA A 347 -14.93 10.57 19.43
CA ALA A 347 -15.57 10.35 20.73
C ALA A 347 -17.10 10.38 20.67
N ILE A 348 -17.68 11.32 19.91
CA ILE A 348 -19.15 11.44 19.72
C ILE A 348 -19.69 10.21 18.96
N VAL A 349 -19.00 9.77 17.91
CA VAL A 349 -19.40 8.58 17.14
C VAL A 349 -19.36 7.31 18.00
N CYS A 350 -18.30 7.13 18.81
CA CYS A 350 -18.23 6.01 19.75
C CYS A 350 -19.36 6.04 20.79
N ALA A 351 -19.70 7.22 21.31
CA ALA A 351 -20.82 7.37 22.26
C ALA A 351 -22.18 7.04 21.62
N LEU A 352 -22.40 7.44 20.36
CA LEU A 352 -23.62 7.11 19.62
C LEU A 352 -23.74 5.61 19.32
N ILE A 353 -22.64 4.94 18.96
CA ILE A 353 -22.63 3.49 18.74
C ILE A 353 -23.01 2.74 20.02
N ILE A 354 -22.49 3.17 21.18
CA ILE A 354 -22.82 2.56 22.47
C ILE A 354 -24.29 2.81 22.83
N ALA A 355 -24.79 4.03 22.64
CA ALA A 355 -26.19 4.38 22.92
C ALA A 355 -27.17 3.59 22.04
N VAL A 356 -26.91 3.47 20.73
CA VAL A 356 -27.72 2.66 19.81
C VAL A 356 -27.65 1.18 20.18
N SER A 357 -26.47 0.68 20.58
CA SER A 357 -26.31 -0.71 21.02
C SER A 357 -27.10 -1.00 22.30
N LEU A 358 -27.16 -0.04 23.24
CA LEU A 358 -27.95 -0.17 24.46
C LEU A 358 -29.46 -0.12 24.16
N VAL A 359 -29.91 0.78 23.29
CA VAL A 359 -31.32 0.83 22.87
C VAL A 359 -31.72 -0.45 22.14
N TYR A 360 -30.86 -0.97 21.25
CA TYR A 360 -31.11 -2.24 20.56
C TYR A 360 -31.22 -3.41 21.55
N HIS A 361 -30.38 -3.42 22.59
CA HIS A 361 -30.43 -4.44 23.62
C HIS A 361 -31.66 -4.32 24.54
N PHE A 362 -32.19 -3.12 24.78
CA PHE A 362 -33.41 -2.89 25.57
C PHE A 362 -34.71 -3.10 24.80
N VAL A 363 -34.67 -3.10 23.46
CA VAL A 363 -35.85 -3.32 22.59
C VAL A 363 -35.99 -4.80 22.18
N LEU A 364 -34.91 -5.58 22.23
CA LEU A 364 -34.87 -7.02 21.92
C LEU A 364 -34.80 -7.95 23.14
N ALA A 365 -34.71 -7.41 24.35
CA ALA A 365 -34.89 -8.12 25.62
C ALA A 365 -36.26 -7.76 26.22
#